data_AF-A0A482XBA9-F1
#
_entry.id   AF-A0A482XBA9-F1
#
_cell.length_a   1.000
_cell.length_b   1.000
_cell.length_c   1.000
_cell.angle_alpha   90.00
_cell.angle_beta   90.00
_cell.angle_gamma   90.00
#
_symmetry.space_group_name_H-M   'P 1'
#
loop_
_entity.id
_entity.type
_entity.pdbx_description
1 polymer ?
#
loop_
_entity_poly.entity_id
_entity_poly.type
_entity_poly.pdbx_seq_one_letter_code
_entity_poly.pdbx_strand_id
1 'polypeptide(L)'
;MFNSEVQFGHAGSCANSDMETATAKNKALKEAGAVVPSTFDDLGEAIHDVYAKLVKSGVIVPLPEMPPPTVPMDFSWARVSSTHHHHHLYYIILGRGIRNRPNLLQITLIL
;
A
#
# COMPACT_ATOMS: atom_id res chain seq x y z
N MET A 1 7.14 24.60 -12.42
CA MET A 1 8.05 23.83 -13.30
C MET A 1 9.48 24.20 -12.92
N PHE A 2 10.44 23.26 -12.98
CA PHE A 2 11.84 23.53 -12.62
C PHE A 2 12.55 24.40 -13.67
N ASN A 3 13.54 25.17 -13.24
CA ASN A 3 14.33 26.07 -14.12
C ASN A 3 15.61 25.40 -14.68
N SER A 4 15.90 24.17 -14.26
CA SER A 4 17.07 23.38 -14.67
C SER A 4 16.66 21.94 -14.92
N GLU A 5 17.43 21.22 -15.73
CA GLU A 5 17.26 19.79 -15.94
C GLU A 5 17.45 19.03 -14.61
N VAL A 6 16.56 18.06 -14.36
CA VAL A 6 16.59 17.24 -13.14
C VAL A 6 16.52 15.78 -13.56
N GLN A 7 17.52 15.01 -13.16
CA GLN A 7 17.48 13.55 -13.21
C GLN A 7 16.80 13.04 -11.94
N PHE A 8 15.71 12.30 -12.09
CA PHE A 8 15.06 11.61 -10.99
C PHE A 8 15.61 10.18 -10.82
N GLY A 9 15.27 9.53 -9.70
CA GLY A 9 15.96 8.33 -9.20
C GLY A 9 15.99 7.08 -10.11
N HIS A 10 15.18 7.01 -11.16
CA HIS A 10 15.32 5.99 -12.20
C HIS A 10 16.28 6.50 -13.29
N ALA A 11 17.23 5.67 -13.74
CA ALA A 11 18.33 6.10 -14.63
C ALA A 11 17.87 6.80 -15.93
N GLY A 12 16.65 6.53 -16.41
CA GLY A 12 16.05 7.18 -17.58
C GLY A 12 15.03 8.29 -17.27
N SER A 13 14.87 8.72 -16.01
CA SER A 13 13.91 9.76 -15.64
C SER A 13 14.49 11.17 -15.72
N CYS A 14 15.00 11.52 -16.91
CA CYS A 14 15.28 12.88 -17.34
C CYS A 14 14.63 13.09 -18.71
N ALA A 15 14.16 14.30 -18.98
CA ALA A 15 13.63 14.67 -20.29
C ALA A 15 14.69 15.48 -21.04
N ASN A 16 15.28 14.90 -22.08
CA ASN A 16 16.29 15.56 -22.93
C ASN A 16 15.66 16.45 -24.01
N SER A 17 14.34 16.38 -24.17
CA SER A 17 13.56 17.18 -25.12
C SER A 17 12.14 17.44 -24.60
N ASP A 18 11.47 18.45 -25.15
CA ASP A 18 10.08 18.79 -24.79
C ASP A 18 9.12 17.60 -25.00
N MET A 19 9.38 16.78 -26.03
CA MET A 19 8.59 15.57 -26.33
C MET A 19 8.75 14.48 -25.27
N GLU A 20 9.85 14.48 -24.51
CA GLU A 20 10.11 13.51 -23.45
C GLU A 20 9.43 13.88 -22.12
N THR A 21 8.92 15.10 -22.00
CA THR A 21 8.23 15.58 -20.79
C THR A 21 6.94 14.81 -20.53
N ALA A 22 6.58 14.65 -19.25
CA ALA A 22 5.33 14.01 -18.85
C ALA A 22 4.10 14.74 -19.43
N THR A 23 4.13 16.06 -19.49
CA THR A 23 3.04 16.89 -20.04
C THR A 23 2.81 16.61 -21.53
N ALA A 24 3.87 16.54 -22.33
CA ALA A 24 3.76 16.24 -23.77
C ALA A 24 3.20 14.83 -24.01
N LYS A 25 3.69 13.84 -23.25
CA LYS A 25 3.21 12.44 -23.33
C LYS A 25 1.74 12.32 -22.93
N ASN A 26 1.33 12.94 -21.83
CA ASN A 26 -0.07 12.93 -21.38
C ASN A 26 -1.00 13.57 -22.40
N LYS A 27 -0.57 14.68 -23.02
CA LYS A 27 -1.32 15.33 -24.10
C LYS A 27 -1.47 14.40 -25.31
N ALA A 28 -0.37 13.82 -25.79
CA ALA A 28 -0.38 12.93 -26.94
C ALA A 28 -1.25 11.67 -26.70
N LEU A 29 -1.18 11.08 -25.49
CA LEU A 29 -2.02 9.94 -25.10
C LEU A 29 -3.51 10.31 -25.11
N LYS A 30 -3.86 11.49 -24.58
CA LYS A 30 -5.24 11.96 -24.56
C LYS A 30 -5.78 12.20 -25.97
N GLU A 31 -4.96 12.79 -26.85
CA GLU A 31 -5.30 13.01 -28.26
C GLU A 31 -5.46 11.69 -29.04
N ALA A 32 -4.70 10.65 -28.67
CA ALA A 32 -4.84 9.30 -29.22
C ALA A 32 -6.09 8.54 -28.70
N GLY A 33 -6.89 9.14 -27.82
CA GLY A 33 -8.12 8.55 -27.29
C GLY A 33 -7.94 7.72 -26.01
N ALA A 34 -6.76 7.75 -25.39
CA ALA A 34 -6.57 7.14 -24.08
C ALA A 34 -7.30 7.93 -22.98
N VAL A 35 -7.74 7.23 -21.93
CA VAL A 35 -8.26 7.86 -20.72
C VAL A 35 -7.06 8.35 -19.90
N VAL A 36 -6.82 9.65 -19.90
CA VAL A 36 -5.72 10.29 -19.16
C VAL A 36 -6.29 11.19 -18.07
N PRO A 37 -6.02 10.91 -16.78
CA PRO A 37 -6.51 11.73 -15.67
C PRO A 37 -5.80 13.10 -15.60
N SER A 38 -6.38 14.04 -14.86
CA SER A 38 -5.78 15.36 -14.62
C SER A 38 -4.52 15.30 -13.79
N THR A 39 -4.52 14.45 -12.76
CA THR A 39 -3.40 14.25 -11.83
C THR A 39 -3.23 12.76 -11.52
N PHE A 40 -2.18 12.43 -10.76
CA PHE A 40 -1.99 11.06 -10.29
C PHE A 40 -3.03 10.65 -9.24
N ASP A 41 -3.52 11.58 -8.43
CA ASP A 41 -4.51 11.29 -7.38
C ASP A 41 -5.85 10.82 -7.98
N ASP A 42 -6.20 11.34 -9.17
CA ASP A 42 -7.42 10.98 -9.90
C ASP A 42 -7.30 9.63 -10.66
N LEU A 43 -6.12 8.99 -10.66
CA LEU A 43 -5.88 7.77 -11.44
C LEU A 43 -6.79 6.62 -10.98
N GLY A 44 -7.05 6.52 -9.67
CA GLY A 44 -7.96 5.52 -9.12
C GLY A 44 -9.39 5.67 -9.66
N GLU A 45 -9.89 6.91 -9.72
CA GLU A 45 -11.22 7.22 -10.25
C GLU A 45 -11.32 6.91 -11.74
N ALA A 46 -10.30 7.31 -12.52
CA ALA A 46 -10.25 7.02 -13.95
C ALA A 46 -10.27 5.52 -14.26
N ILE A 47 -9.52 4.71 -13.49
CA ILE A 47 -9.52 3.24 -13.62
C ILE A 47 -10.89 2.68 -13.27
N HIS A 48 -11.46 3.11 -12.15
CA HIS A 48 -12.78 2.67 -11.69
C HIS A 48 -13.86 2.96 -12.75
N ASP A 49 -13.86 4.16 -13.34
CA ASP A 49 -14.84 4.56 -14.34
C ASP A 49 -14.77 3.73 -15.62
N VAL A 50 -13.56 3.42 -16.09
CA VAL A 50 -13.36 2.52 -17.23
C VAL A 50 -13.85 1.12 -16.90
N TYR A 51 -13.49 0.59 -15.74
CA TYR A 51 -13.95 -0.71 -15.28
C TYR A 51 -15.49 -0.77 -15.21
N ALA A 52 -16.13 0.20 -14.56
CA ALA A 52 -17.58 0.26 -14.43
C ALA A 52 -18.28 0.32 -15.79
N LYS A 53 -17.73 1.07 -16.76
CA LYS A 53 -18.24 1.10 -18.14
C LYS A 53 -18.15 -0.27 -18.82
N LEU A 54 -17.03 -0.97 -18.65
CA LEU A 54 -16.80 -2.29 -19.23
C LEU A 54 -17.66 -3.39 -18.59
N VAL A 55 -17.93 -3.29 -17.29
CA VAL A 55 -18.89 -4.17 -16.62
C VAL A 55 -20.31 -3.90 -17.11
N LYS A 56 -20.70 -2.63 -17.22
CA LYS A 56 -22.02 -2.23 -17.71
C LYS A 56 -22.26 -2.64 -19.17
N SER A 57 -21.23 -2.62 -20.02
CA SER A 57 -21.32 -3.09 -21.40
C SER A 57 -21.27 -4.62 -21.54
N GLY A 58 -21.06 -5.35 -20.45
CA GLY A 58 -20.94 -6.81 -20.44
C GLY A 58 -19.62 -7.34 -20.99
N VAL A 59 -18.63 -6.46 -21.25
CA VAL A 59 -17.29 -6.86 -21.68
C VAL A 59 -16.53 -7.53 -20.52
N ILE A 60 -16.74 -7.05 -19.30
CA ILE A 60 -16.20 -7.65 -18.07
C ILE A 60 -17.35 -8.25 -17.27
N VAL A 61 -17.23 -9.52 -16.88
CA VAL A 61 -18.17 -10.19 -15.97
C VAL A 61 -17.40 -10.52 -14.68
N PRO A 62 -17.70 -9.85 -13.55
CA PRO A 62 -17.03 -10.11 -12.29
C PRO A 62 -17.23 -11.56 -11.84
N LEU A 63 -16.14 -12.21 -11.46
CA LEU A 63 -16.16 -13.56 -10.90
C LEU A 63 -16.34 -13.49 -9.39
N PRO A 64 -17.00 -14.50 -8.77
CA PRO A 64 -17.07 -14.59 -7.32
C PRO A 64 -15.67 -14.78 -6.74
N GLU A 65 -15.41 -14.09 -5.63
CA GLU A 65 -14.14 -14.22 -4.90
C GLU A 65 -14.06 -15.61 -4.23
N MET A 66 -12.94 -16.30 -4.44
CA MET A 66 -12.65 -17.56 -3.77
C MET A 66 -11.66 -17.30 -2.63
N PRO A 67 -11.83 -17.98 -1.47
CA PRO A 67 -10.90 -17.81 -0.36
C PRO A 67 -9.48 -18.21 -0.83
N PRO A 68 -8.47 -17.36 -0.57
CA PRO A 68 -7.10 -17.70 -0.92
C PRO A 68 -6.63 -18.90 -0.09
N PRO A 69 -5.72 -19.74 -0.62
CA PRO A 69 -5.12 -20.80 0.17
C PRO A 69 -4.36 -20.21 1.35
N THR A 70 -4.52 -20.81 2.52
CA THR A 70 -3.86 -20.34 3.74
C THR A 70 -2.37 -20.69 3.70
N VAL A 71 -1.51 -19.70 3.92
CA VAL A 71 -0.06 -19.89 4.07
C VAL A 71 0.29 -19.79 5.57
N PRO A 72 1.06 -20.74 6.14
CA PRO A 72 1.50 -20.65 7.52
C PRO A 72 2.32 -19.39 7.79
N MET A 73 2.13 -18.79 8.97
CA MET A 73 2.91 -17.63 9.39
C MET A 73 4.37 -18.02 9.67
N ASP A 74 5.32 -17.22 9.16
CA ASP A 74 6.74 -17.41 9.44
C ASP A 74 7.04 -17.28 10.94
N PHE A 75 7.89 -18.15 11.48
CA PHE A 75 8.23 -18.15 12.91
C PHE A 75 8.88 -16.83 13.37
N SER A 76 9.74 -16.23 12.55
CA SER A 76 10.39 -14.96 12.87
C SER A 76 9.37 -13.83 12.96
N TRP A 77 8.40 -13.83 12.05
CA TRP A 77 7.29 -12.89 12.06
C TRP A 77 6.36 -13.10 13.26
N ALA A 78 6.00 -14.36 13.56
CA ALA A 78 5.20 -14.72 14.72
C ALA A 78 5.86 -14.29 16.04
N ARG A 79 7.18 -14.45 16.16
CA ARG A 79 7.94 -14.00 17.35
C ARG A 79 7.91 -12.49 17.50
N VAL A 80 8.14 -11.73 16.43
CA VAL A 80 8.14 -10.26 16.46
C VAL A 80 6.74 -9.71 16.70
N SER A 81 5.72 -10.24 16.02
CA SER A 81 4.34 -9.82 16.21
C SER A 81 3.85 -10.17 17.62
N SER A 82 4.19 -11.36 18.15
CA SER A 82 3.86 -11.77 19.52
C SER A 82 4.61 -10.97 20.58
N THR A 83 5.86 -10.56 20.35
CA THR A 83 6.57 -9.66 21.28
C THR A 83 5.99 -8.25 21.26
N HIS A 84 5.57 -7.72 20.11
CA HIS A 84 4.85 -6.44 20.05
C HIS A 84 3.48 -6.51 20.75
N HIS A 85 2.73 -7.61 20.58
CA HIS A 85 1.46 -7.83 21.29
C HIS A 85 1.67 -7.97 22.81
N HIS A 86 2.70 -8.71 23.24
CA HIS A 86 3.03 -8.81 24.67
C HIS A 86 3.51 -7.48 25.25
N HIS A 87 4.30 -6.69 24.53
CA HIS A 87 4.78 -5.40 25.02
C HIS A 87 3.64 -4.38 25.18
N HIS A 88 2.65 -4.40 24.27
CA HIS A 88 1.43 -3.59 24.41
C HIS A 88 0.60 -4.00 25.63
N LEU A 89 0.47 -5.31 25.91
CA LEU A 89 -0.23 -5.81 27.10
C LEU A 89 0.52 -5.47 28.39
N TYR A 90 1.86 -5.58 28.41
CA TYR A 90 2.68 -5.21 29.58
C TYR A 90 2.59 -3.72 29.92
N TYR A 91 2.59 -2.82 28.94
CA TYR A 91 2.42 -1.37 29.19
C TYR A 91 1.01 -1.01 29.67
N ILE A 92 -0.03 -1.69 29.18
CA ILE A 92 -1.41 -1.49 29.64
C ILE A 92 -1.59 -1.98 31.09
N ILE A 93 -0.91 -3.06 31.47
CA ILE A 93 -0.96 -3.63 32.84
C ILE A 93 -0.09 -2.80 33.81
N LEU A 94 1.10 -2.35 33.41
CA LEU A 94 2.02 -1.57 34.25
C LEU A 94 1.58 -0.09 34.40
N GLY A 95 0.87 0.48 33.43
CA GLY A 95 0.28 1.83 33.51
C GLY A 95 -0.94 1.92 34.42
N ARG A 96 -1.51 0.78 34.87
CA ARG A 96 -2.57 0.70 35.88
C ARG A 96 -2.05 0.07 37.17
N GLY A 97 -1.15 0.80 37.82
CA GLY A 97 -0.88 0.77 39.27
C GLY A 97 -0.98 -0.59 39.97
N ILE A 98 0.03 -1.46 39.80
CA ILE A 98 0.21 -2.59 40.70
C ILE A 98 1.13 -2.16 41.83
N ARG A 99 0.53 -1.65 42.91
CA ARG A 99 1.13 -1.64 44.23
C ARG A 99 1.38 -3.10 44.66
N ASN A 100 2.65 -3.47 44.71
CA ASN A 100 3.23 -4.43 45.66
C ASN A 100 2.54 -5.81 45.80
N ARG A 101 2.91 -6.78 44.95
CA ARG A 101 2.70 -8.22 45.17
C ARG A 101 3.97 -9.00 44.75
N PRO A 102 4.77 -9.57 45.67
CA PRO A 102 6.12 -10.06 45.39
C PRO A 102 6.22 -11.45 44.74
N ASN A 103 5.12 -12.08 44.28
CA ASN A 103 5.13 -13.50 43.86
C ASN A 103 4.71 -13.78 42.40
N LEU A 104 4.78 -12.81 41.49
CA LEU A 104 4.40 -13.02 40.09
C LEU A 104 5.60 -13.25 39.13
N LEU A 105 6.76 -13.66 39.65
CA LEU A 105 7.94 -13.96 38.82
C LEU A 105 8.06 -15.45 38.42
N GLN A 106 7.17 -16.33 38.90
CA GLN A 106 7.30 -17.77 38.70
C GLN A 106 6.43 -18.37 37.57
N ILE A 107 5.58 -17.60 36.89
CA ILE A 107 4.64 -18.17 35.90
C ILE A 107 5.09 -17.97 34.43
N THR A 108 6.13 -17.18 34.16
CA THR A 108 6.53 -16.86 32.76
C THR A 108 7.72 -17.69 32.25
N LEU A 109 7.83 -18.98 32.63
CA LEU A 109 8.84 -19.88 32.03
C LEU A 109 8.35 -21.32 31.81
N ILE A 110 7.07 -21.50 31.49
CA ILE A 110 6.57 -22.74 30.88
C ILE A 110 5.60 -22.35 29.78
N LEU A 111 6.15 -22.10 28.58
CA LEU A 111 5.62 -22.26 27.21
C LEU A 111 6.61 -21.55 26.27
#